data_AF-A0A830ED38-F1
#
_entry.id   AF-A0A830ED38-F1
#
_cell.length_a   1.000
_cell.length_b   1.000
_cell.length_c   1.000
_cell.angle_alpha   90.00
_cell.angle_beta   90.00
_cell.angle_gamma   90.00
#
_symmetry.space_group_name_H-M   'P 1'
#
loop_
_entity.id
_entity.type
_entity.pdbx_description
1 polymer ?
#
loop_
_entity_poly.entity_id
_entity_poly.type
_entity_poly.pdbx_seq_one_letter_code
_entity_poly.pdbx_strand_id
1 'polypeptide(L)' 'MDEAECTVSCPWHLWEWDLETGEHAVSGKRIATFDCEVADGDVYVAAPG' A
#
# COMPACT_ATOMS: atom_id res chain seq x y z
N MET A 1 -13.81 11.42 2.78
CA MET A 1 -12.66 11.28 1.87
C MET A 1 -13.18 10.48 0.71
N ASP A 2 -12.88 10.88 -0.52
CA ASP A 2 -13.24 10.08 -1.68
C ASP A 2 -12.40 8.79 -1.60
N GLU A 3 -13.06 7.65 -1.38
CA GLU A 3 -12.40 6.34 -1.26
C GLU A 3 -11.80 5.86 -2.59
N ALA A 4 -11.93 6.63 -3.69
CA ALA A 4 -11.53 6.15 -5.02
C ALA A 4 -10.02 6.20 -5.28
N GLU A 5 -9.21 6.81 -4.42
CA GLU A 5 -7.74 6.81 -4.60
C GLU A 5 -7.00 6.83 -3.25
N CYS A 6 -6.60 5.64 -2.79
CA CYS A 6 -5.84 5.45 -1.55
C CYS A 6 -4.37 5.21 -1.90
N THR A 7 -3.64 6.29 -2.14
CA THR A 7 -2.24 6.24 -2.60
C THR A 7 -1.26 6.85 -1.59
N VAL A 8 0.01 6.47 -1.70
CA VAL A 8 1.12 7.09 -0.96
C VAL A 8 2.20 7.58 -1.92
N SER A 9 2.61 8.84 -1.75
CA SER A 9 3.66 9.45 -2.58
C SER A 9 5.05 9.26 -1.95
N CYS A 10 6.00 8.77 -2.74
CA CYS A 10 7.40 8.66 -2.35
C CYS A 10 8.07 10.05 -2.29
N PRO A 11 8.75 10.41 -1.18
CA PRO A 11 9.31 11.76 -1.01
C PRO A 11 10.54 12.05 -1.88
N TRP A 12 11.11 11.06 -2.56
CA TRP A 12 12.33 11.24 -3.37
C TRP A 12 12.06 11.42 -4.85
N HIS A 13 11.18 10.59 -5.41
CA HIS A 13 10.96 10.52 -6.87
C HIS A 13 9.53 10.84 -7.26
N LEU A 14 8.68 11.16 -6.26
CA LEU A 14 7.28 11.53 -6.43
C LEU A 14 6.46 10.46 -7.16
N TRP A 15 6.85 9.19 -6.99
CA TRP A 15 6.06 8.06 -7.44
C TRP A 15 4.92 7.82 -6.46
N GLU A 16 3.75 7.50 -6.99
CA GLU A 16 2.55 7.18 -6.21
C GLU A 16 2.24 5.70 -6.31
N TRP A 17 1.97 5.10 -5.16
CA TRP A 17 1.69 3.68 -5.03
C TRP A 17 0.28 3.51 -4.50
N ASP A 18 -0.49 2.68 -5.19
CA ASP A 18 -1.77 2.19 -4.69
C ASP A 18 -1.54 1.32 -3.43
N LEU A 19 -2.21 1.64 -2.32
CA LEU A 19 -1.96 0.97 -1.04
C LEU A 19 -2.48 -0.47 -0.98
N GLU A 20 -3.48 -0.81 -1.81
CA GLU A 20 -4.06 -2.16 -1.83
C GLU A 20 -3.21 -3.13 -2.65
N THR A 21 -2.73 -2.69 -3.81
CA THR A 21 -2.05 -3.53 -4.81
C THR A 21 -0.54 -3.34 -4.85
N GLY A 22 -0.03 -2.24 -4.29
CA GLY A 22 1.36 -1.83 -4.39
C GLY A 22 1.75 -1.37 -5.80
N GLU A 23 0.80 -1.15 -6.70
CA GLU A 23 1.08 -0.79 -8.10
C GLU A 23 1.40 0.70 -8.27
N HIS A 24 2.43 0.98 -9.07
CA HIS A 24 2.68 2.30 -9.62
C HIS A 24 2.11 2.37 -11.04
N ALA A 25 0.94 2.99 -11.19
CA ALA A 25 0.12 3.00 -12.40
C ALA A 25 0.87 3.42 -13.68
N VAL A 26 1.83 4.34 -13.57
CA VAL A 26 2.56 4.85 -14.75
C VAL A 26 3.64 3.88 -15.24
N SER A 27 4.27 3.13 -14.33
CA SER A 27 5.41 2.27 -14.67
C SER A 27 5.09 0.78 -14.67
N GLY A 28 3.93 0.38 -14.12
CA GLY A 28 3.54 -1.02 -13.90
C GLY A 28 4.41 -1.75 -12.89
N LYS A 29 5.33 -1.06 -12.21
CA LYS A 29 6.14 -1.63 -11.13
C LYS A 29 5.28 -1.84 -9.89
N ARG A 30 5.68 -2.78 -9.04
CA ARG A 30 5.00 -3.08 -7.79
C ARG A 30 5.97 -3.10 -6.61
N ILE A 31 5.51 -2.56 -5.49
CA ILE A 31 6.09 -2.82 -4.16
C ILE A 31 5.35 -4.00 -3.51
N ALA A 32 5.98 -4.65 -2.53
CA ALA A 32 5.32 -5.72 -1.80
C ALA A 32 4.18 -5.15 -0.93
N THR A 33 3.03 -5.83 -0.95
CA THR A 33 1.94 -5.62 -0.01
C THR A 33 1.86 -6.78 0.96
N PHE A 34 1.23 -6.56 2.10
CA PHE A 34 1.04 -7.57 3.14
C PHE A 34 -0.39 -7.51 3.63
N ASP A 35 -0.98 -8.68 3.87
CA ASP A 35 -2.28 -8.75 4.53
C ASP A 35 -2.15 -8.19 5.95
N CYS A 36 -3.02 -7.24 6.27
CA CYS A 36 -3.07 -6.56 7.55
C CYS A 36 -4.43 -6.79 8.21
N GLU A 37 -4.43 -7.00 9.52
CA GLU A 37 -5.65 -7.11 10.33
C GLU A 37 -5.56 -6.16 11.52
N VAL A 38 -6.70 -5.56 11.90
CA VAL A 38 -6.83 -4.81 13.15
C VAL A 38 -7.65 -5.64 14.12
N ALA A 39 -7.04 -6.04 15.24
CA ALA A 39 -7.70 -6.81 16.29
C ALA A 39 -7.27 -6.27 17.66
N ASP A 40 -8.23 -6.13 18.57
CA ASP A 40 -8.01 -5.65 19.95
C ASP A 40 -7.27 -4.29 20.07
N GLY A 41 -7.36 -3.44 19.04
CA GLY A 41 -6.68 -2.14 18.98
C GLY A 41 -5.25 -2.18 18.44
N ASP A 42 -4.74 -3.37 18.14
CA ASP A 42 -3.42 -3.59 17.54
C ASP A 42 -3.53 -3.87 16.03
N VAL A 43 -2.45 -3.59 15.30
CA VAL A 43 -2.33 -3.88 13.87
C VAL A 43 -1.35 -5.04 13.67
N TYR A 44 -1.82 -6.09 13.00
CA TYR A 44 -1.06 -7.29 12.68
C TYR A 44 -0.72 -7.32 11.19
N VAL A 45 0.45 -7.86 10.86
CA VAL A 45 0.92 -8.11 9.49
C VAL A 45 1.21 -9.60 9.33
N ALA A 46 0.69 -10.21 8.27
CA ALA A 46 1.01 -11.58 7.92
C ALA A 46 2.50 -11.71 7.58
N ALA A 47 3.21 -12.60 8.30
CA ALA A 47 4.58 -12.92 7.95
C ALA A 47 4.60 -13.68 6.61
N PRO A 48 5.52 -13.36 5.69
CA PRO A 48 5.68 -14.16 4.48
C PRO A 48 6.07 -15.60 4.86
N GLY A 49 5.41 -16.56 4.20
CA GLY A 49 5.71 -17.99 4.32
C GLY A 49 6.98 -18.41 3.58
#